data_AF-A0A1V5IE88-F1
#
_entry.id   AF-A0A1V5IE88-F1
#
_cell.length_a   1.000
_cell.length_b   1.000
_cell.length_c   1.000
_cell.angle_alpha   90.00
_cell.angle_beta   90.00
_cell.angle_gamma   90.00
#
_symmetry.space_group_name_H-M   'P 1'
#
loop_
_entity.id
_entity.type
_entity.pdbx_description
1 polymer ?
#
loop_
_entity_poly.entity_id
_entity_poly.type
_entity_poly.pdbx_seq_one_letter_code
_entity_poly.pdbx_strand_id
1 'polypeptide(L)' 'MRTKKGDDIWTKAIAAGCFETKSIEQVKPGLELVSKLANEKITKNQKTVEERAKFGVNKALRNPYISPK' A
#
# COMPACT_ATOMS: atom_id res chain seq x y z
N MET A 1 -9.35 6.82 -7.80
CA MET A 1 -8.13 6.98 -8.63
C MET A 1 -7.04 7.73 -7.87
N ARG A 2 -5.77 7.62 -8.26
CA ARG A 2 -4.64 8.20 -7.50
C ARG A 2 -4.01 9.46 -8.13
N THR A 3 -3.95 9.54 -9.45
CA THR A 3 -3.32 10.66 -10.18
C THR A 3 -4.26 11.20 -11.26
N LYS A 4 -4.05 12.44 -11.70
CA LYS A 4 -4.84 13.07 -12.79
C LYS A 4 -4.83 12.24 -14.07
N LYS A 5 -3.67 11.69 -14.45
CA LYS A 5 -3.55 10.80 -15.62
C LYS A 5 -4.36 9.51 -15.45
N GLY A 6 -4.34 8.93 -14.26
CA GLY A 6 -5.13 7.72 -13.98
C GLY A 6 -6.63 7.99 -14.04
N ASP A 7 -7.06 9.14 -13.54
CA ASP A 7 -8.47 9.56 -13.54
C ASP A 7 -9.01 9.82 -14.96
N ASP A 8 -8.24 10.53 -15.80
CA ASP A 8 -8.60 10.80 -17.20
C ASP A 8 -8.77 9.50 -18.01
N ILE A 9 -7.82 8.56 -17.88
CA ILE A 9 -7.88 7.26 -18.58
C ILE A 9 -9.06 6.42 -18.07
N TRP A 10 -9.26 6.35 -16.76
CA TRP A 10 -10.34 5.57 -16.15
C TRP A 10 -11.71 6.07 -16.60
N THR A 11 -11.92 7.39 -16.58
CA THR A 11 -13.19 8.00 -16.97
C THR A 11 -13.55 7.71 -18.43
N LYS A 12 -12.57 7.82 -19.34
CA LYS A 12 -12.76 7.47 -20.76
C LYS A 12 -13.10 5.99 -20.95
N ALA A 13 -12.45 5.09 -20.21
CA ALA A 13 -12.71 3.65 -20.30
C ALA A 13 -14.11 3.27 -19.77
N ILE A 14 -14.58 3.91 -18.70
CA ILE A 14 -15.94 3.73 -18.20
C ILE A 14 -16.97 4.22 -19.22
N ALA A 15 -16.77 5.41 -19.80
CA ALA A 15 -17.65 5.95 -20.83
C ALA A 15 -17.70 5.08 -22.11
N ALA A 16 -16.58 4.42 -22.44
CA ALA A 16 -16.50 3.48 -23.56
C ALA A 16 -17.09 2.08 -23.23
N GLY A 17 -17.63 1.87 -22.04
CA GLY A 17 -18.24 0.60 -21.64
C GLY A 17 -17.24 -0.53 -21.38
N CYS A 18 -15.97 -0.21 -21.14
CA CYS A 18 -14.92 -1.22 -20.98
C CYS A 18 -14.95 -1.94 -19.62
N PHE A 19 -15.64 -1.40 -18.62
CA PHE A 19 -15.69 -1.98 -17.28
C PHE A 19 -17.07 -1.84 -16.66
N GLU A 20 -17.53 -2.91 -15.99
CA GLU A 20 -18.64 -2.85 -15.05
C GLU A 20 -18.11 -2.42 -13.67
N THR A 21 -18.81 -1.52 -12.99
CA THR A 21 -18.36 -0.98 -11.70
C THR A 21 -19.45 -1.04 -10.64
N LYS A 22 -19.03 -1.22 -9.40
CA LYS A 22 -19.85 -1.00 -8.20
C LYS A 22 -19.04 -0.16 -7.22
N SER A 23 -19.74 0.66 -6.44
CA SER A 23 -19.11 1.40 -5.36
C SER A 23 -18.55 0.42 -4.33
N ILE A 24 -17.34 0.67 -3.81
CA ILE A 24 -16.67 -0.29 -2.93
C ILE A 24 -17.42 -0.49 -1.60
N GLU A 25 -18.20 0.49 -1.17
CA GLU A 25 -19.08 0.45 0.00
C GLU A 25 -20.21 -0.57 -0.14
N GLN A 26 -20.58 -0.91 -1.38
CA GLN A 26 -21.65 -1.87 -1.70
C GLN A 26 -21.13 -3.30 -1.88
N VAL A 27 -19.81 -3.51 -1.78
CA VAL A 27 -19.17 -4.81 -1.99
C VAL A 27 -18.64 -5.33 -0.67
N LYS A 28 -18.91 -6.59 -0.34
CA LYS A 28 -18.34 -7.29 0.82
C LYS A 28 -17.17 -8.17 0.37
N PRO A 29 -16.07 -8.27 1.14
CA PRO A 29 -15.83 -7.65 2.45
C PRO A 29 -15.41 -6.16 2.39
N GLY A 30 -15.33 -5.61 1.19
CA GLY A 30 -15.15 -4.17 0.97
C GLY A 30 -13.75 -3.66 1.33
N LEU A 31 -13.67 -2.35 1.53
CA LEU A 31 -12.41 -1.66 1.80
C LEU A 31 -11.84 -1.99 3.20
N GLU A 32 -12.67 -2.50 4.11
CA GLU A 32 -12.28 -2.87 5.47
C GLU A 32 -11.20 -3.96 5.47
N LEU A 33 -11.45 -5.08 4.77
CA LEU A 33 -10.47 -6.17 4.69
C LEU A 33 -9.17 -5.71 4.02
N VAL A 34 -9.28 -4.95 2.93
CA VAL A 34 -8.11 -4.42 2.22
C VAL A 34 -7.27 -3.54 3.14
N SER A 35 -7.90 -2.69 3.94
CA SER A 35 -7.22 -1.81 4.90
C SER A 35 -6.56 -2.61 6.02
N LYS A 36 -7.24 -3.64 6.55
CA LYS A 36 -6.69 -4.53 7.56
C LYS A 36 -5.40 -5.20 7.09
N LEU A 37 -5.43 -5.86 5.92
CA LEU A 37 -4.26 -6.56 5.38
C LEU A 37 -3.12 -5.59 5.02
N ALA A 38 -3.44 -4.39 4.56
CA ALA A 38 -2.44 -3.34 4.30
C ALA A 38 -1.73 -2.93 5.61
N ASN A 39 -2.49 -2.70 6.68
CA ASN A 39 -1.95 -2.35 7.99
C ASN A 39 -1.10 -3.47 8.57
N GLU A 40 -1.57 -4.73 8.51
CA GLU A 40 -0.81 -5.89 8.98
C GLU A 40 0.55 -6.01 8.27
N LYS A 41 0.57 -5.84 6.94
CA LYS A 41 1.81 -5.85 6.15
C LYS A 41 2.79 -4.75 6.60
N ILE A 42 2.30 -3.52 6.74
CA ILE A 42 3.16 -2.38 7.10
C ILE A 42 3.68 -2.56 8.52
N THR A 43 2.82 -2.84 9.50
CA THR A 43 3.22 -3.01 10.91
C THR A 43 4.22 -4.15 11.08
N LYS A 44 3.97 -5.31 10.47
CA LYS A 44 4.89 -6.45 10.54
C LYS A 44 6.25 -6.12 9.94
N ASN A 45 6.27 -5.50 8.76
CA ASN A 45 7.52 -5.16 8.08
C ASN A 45 8.27 -4.04 8.78
N GLN A 46 7.56 -3.08 9.38
CA GLN A 46 8.15 -1.99 10.14
C GLN A 46 8.89 -2.52 11.38
N LYS A 47 8.29 -3.48 12.10
CA LYS A 47 8.96 -4.19 13.19
C LYS A 47 10.26 -4.85 12.72
N THR A 48 10.26 -5.50 11.56
CA THR A 48 11.48 -6.09 10.98
C THR A 48 12.53 -5.03 10.65
N VAL A 49 12.13 -3.85 10.15
CA VAL A 49 13.05 -2.73 9.89
C VAL A 49 13.71 -2.25 11.19
N GLU A 50 12.96 -2.18 12.29
CA GLU A 50 13.46 -1.79 13.61
C GLU A 50 14.42 -2.82 14.20
N GLU A 51 14.09 -4.11 14.10
CA GLU A 51 14.95 -5.21 14.57
C GLU A 51 16.29 -5.25 13.85
N ARG A 52 16.35 -4.87 12.56
CA ARG A 52 17.59 -4.75 11.79
C ARG A 52 18.60 -3.78 12.42
N ALA A 53 18.13 -2.75 13.13
CA ALA A 53 19.01 -1.79 13.79
C ALA A 53 19.79 -2.40 14.98
N LYS A 54 19.33 -3.52 15.52
CA LYS A 54 19.91 -4.20 16.70
C LYS A 54 20.32 -5.64 16.41
N PHE A 55 20.47 -6.00 15.13
CA PHE A 55 20.59 -7.40 14.71
C PHE A 55 21.93 -8.05 15.10
N GLY A 56 23.02 -7.29 15.14
CA GLY A 56 24.33 -7.77 15.57
C GLY A 56 24.69 -7.29 16.98
N VAL A 57 25.69 -7.93 17.60
CA VAL A 57 26.27 -7.43 18.85
C VAL A 57 26.98 -6.10 18.58
N ASN A 58 26.41 -5.00 19.10
CA ASN A 58 26.86 -3.62 18.84
C ASN A 58 26.98 -3.26 17.34
N LYS A 59 26.21 -3.91 16.46
CA LYS A 59 26.21 -3.67 15.01
C LYS A 59 24.80 -3.71 14.43
N ALA A 60 24.52 -2.82 13.48
CA ALA A 60 23.24 -2.73 12.77
C ALA A 60 23.35 -3.25 11.34
N LEU A 61 22.27 -3.84 10.81
CA LEU A 61 22.12 -4.06 9.37
C LEU A 61 21.64 -2.77 8.69
N ARG A 62 21.96 -2.61 7.39
CA ARG A 62 21.57 -1.44 6.59
C ARG A 62 20.04 -1.24 6.58
N ASN A 63 19.58 0.00 6.77
CA ASN A 63 18.20 0.41 6.56
C ASN A 63 18.11 1.37 5.36
N PRO A 64 17.48 0.99 4.23
CA PRO A 64 17.42 1.84 3.04
C PRO A 64 16.51 3.06 3.19
N TYR A 65 15.64 3.08 4.21
CA TYR A 65 14.70 4.19 4.44
C TYR A 65 15.32 5.34 5.25
N ILE A 66 16.50 5.11 5.82
CA ILE A 66 17.31 6.13 6.48
C ILE A 66 18.47 6.41 5.52
N SER A 67 18.30 7.36 4.61
CA SER A 67 19.43 7.81 3.79
C SER A 67 20.51 8.39 4.70
N PRO A 68 21.81 8.18 4.40
CA PRO A 68 22.86 8.95 5.05
C PRO A 68 22.61 10.43 4.73
N LYS A 69 22.58 11.27 5.76
CA LYS A 69 22.69 12.73 5.56
C LYS A 69 24.05 13.07 4.98
#